data_AF-A0A660A602-F1
#
_entry.id   AF-A0A660A602-F1
#
_cell.length_a   1.000
_cell.length_b   1.000
_cell.length_c   1.000
_cell.angle_alpha   90.00
_cell.angle_beta   90.00
_cell.angle_gamma   90.00
#
_symmetry.space_group_name_H-M   'P 1'
#
loop_
_entity.id
_entity.type
_entity.pdbx_description
1 polymer ?
#
loop_
_entity_poly.entity_id
_entity_poly.type
_entity_poly.pdbx_seq_one_letter_code
_entity_poly.pdbx_strand_id
1 'polypeptide(L)'
;MRRLLSTMIKCNQDLPKNSLVVDMTLEKAVQLYENQVLTDTQRFRKIRLSESGLTLEVRFLKKQPVQWLSESTNSNQLEEKANKFLANDDQTINISQAALAHFLEDTGDQKPIHREVPYVLPGAFLLEQVSDKLAIDYRQLHLRFYAPVVLDSSIQLMMKGRAIGLFQAGKLVAKGDYDHDGCLYCCRP
;
A
#
# COMPACT_ATOMS: atom_id res chain seq x y z
N MET A 1 -3.82 -10.81 9.16
CA MET A 1 -3.08 -9.71 8.48
C MET A 1 -2.09 -8.99 9.40
N ARG A 2 -2.50 -8.48 10.58
CA ARG A 2 -1.61 -7.71 11.49
C ARG A 2 -0.28 -8.38 11.84
N ARG A 3 -0.29 -9.71 12.08
CA ARG A 3 0.94 -10.48 12.32
C ARG A 3 1.92 -10.43 11.13
N LEU A 4 1.42 -10.64 9.90
CA LEU A 4 2.23 -10.48 8.67
C LEU A 4 2.83 -9.08 8.55
N LEU A 5 2.04 -8.03 8.85
CA LEU A 5 2.55 -6.65 8.79
C LEU A 5 3.63 -6.41 9.86
N SER A 6 3.45 -6.92 11.08
CA SER A 6 4.47 -6.81 12.13
C SER A 6 5.76 -7.55 11.76
N THR A 7 5.65 -8.79 11.24
CA THR A 7 6.80 -9.56 10.76
C THR A 7 7.50 -8.82 9.61
N MET A 8 6.74 -8.27 8.66
CA MET A 8 7.28 -7.45 7.57
C MET A 8 8.04 -6.24 8.11
N ILE A 9 7.50 -5.50 9.08
CA ILE A 9 8.16 -4.34 9.68
C ILE A 9 9.45 -4.75 10.38
N LYS A 10 9.43 -5.83 11.17
CA LYS A 10 10.62 -6.37 11.84
C LYS A 10 11.73 -6.74 10.85
N CYS A 11 11.39 -7.37 9.73
CA CYS A 11 12.36 -7.76 8.70
C CYS A 11 12.90 -6.59 7.87
N ASN A 12 12.41 -5.37 8.08
CA ASN A 12 12.78 -4.19 7.30
C ASN A 12 13.26 -3.02 8.17
N GLN A 13 13.61 -3.27 9.44
CA GLN A 13 14.15 -2.25 10.34
C GLN A 13 15.53 -1.74 9.91
N ASP A 14 16.32 -2.58 9.24
CA ASP A 14 17.65 -2.29 8.71
C ASP A 14 17.64 -1.50 7.39
N LEU A 15 16.46 -1.32 6.76
CA LEU A 15 16.37 -0.54 5.54
C LEU A 15 16.80 0.92 5.77
N PRO A 16 17.51 1.54 4.80
CA PRO A 16 17.82 2.97 4.84
C PRO A 16 16.58 3.80 5.15
N LYS A 17 16.73 4.87 5.95
CA LYS A 17 15.61 5.71 6.42
C LYS A 17 14.73 6.27 5.29
N ASN A 18 15.30 6.44 4.10
CA ASN A 18 14.64 6.93 2.90
C ASN A 18 14.21 5.81 1.93
N SER A 19 14.03 4.59 2.44
CA SER A 19 13.46 3.50 1.66
C SER A 19 11.95 3.63 1.62
N LEU A 20 11.36 3.40 0.45
CA LEU A 20 9.93 3.56 0.21
C LEU A 20 9.30 2.23 -0.18
N VAL A 21 8.10 1.96 0.33
CA VAL A 21 7.24 0.90 -0.20
C VAL A 21 6.77 1.35 -1.58
N VAL A 22 6.90 0.49 -2.58
CA VAL A 22 6.43 0.78 -3.94
C VAL A 22 5.28 -0.11 -4.33
N ASP A 23 5.36 -1.40 -4.05
CA ASP A 23 4.31 -2.36 -4.39
C ASP A 23 3.99 -3.22 -3.17
N MET A 24 2.71 -3.47 -2.93
CA MET A 24 2.21 -4.41 -1.94
C MET A 24 1.14 -5.29 -2.55
N THR A 25 1.22 -6.58 -2.28
CA THR A 25 0.23 -7.57 -2.69
C THR A 25 -0.19 -8.40 -1.49
N LEU A 26 -1.48 -8.44 -1.21
CA LEU A 26 -2.10 -9.30 -0.21
C LEU A 26 -2.91 -10.38 -0.93
N GLU A 27 -2.52 -11.63 -0.77
CA GLU A 27 -3.19 -12.80 -1.33
C GLU A 27 -3.81 -13.63 -0.21
N LYS A 28 -5.07 -14.02 -0.35
CA LYS A 28 -5.74 -15.04 0.47
C LYS A 28 -5.51 -16.39 -0.20
N ALA A 29 -4.59 -17.20 0.32
CA ALA A 29 -4.23 -18.50 -0.22
C ALA A 29 -4.81 -19.64 0.64
N VAL A 30 -5.22 -20.73 0.00
CA VAL A 30 -5.79 -21.93 0.67
C VAL A 30 -4.72 -22.77 1.37
N GLN A 31 -3.42 -22.56 1.06
CA GLN A 31 -2.32 -23.37 1.59
C GLN A 31 -1.60 -22.72 2.77
N LEU A 32 -1.47 -23.49 3.86
CA LEU A 32 -0.86 -23.12 5.14
C LEU A 32 0.66 -23.38 5.14
N TYR A 33 1.41 -22.68 4.29
CA TYR A 33 2.88 -22.73 4.37
C TYR A 33 3.42 -21.43 4.93
N GLU A 34 4.16 -21.52 6.04
CA GLU A 34 4.95 -20.41 6.57
C GLU A 34 6.27 -20.36 5.79
N ASN A 35 6.37 -19.46 4.84
CA ASN A 35 7.59 -19.25 4.07
C ASN A 35 7.94 -17.76 4.05
N GLN A 36 9.22 -17.45 4.28
CA GLN A 36 9.80 -16.13 4.08
C GLN A 36 10.75 -16.20 2.88
N VAL A 37 10.41 -15.50 1.80
CA VAL A 37 11.31 -15.33 0.66
C VAL A 37 11.78 -13.88 0.62
N LEU A 38 13.08 -13.67 0.79
CA LEU A 38 13.71 -12.36 0.73
C LEU A 38 14.60 -12.29 -0.53
N THR A 39 14.29 -11.37 -1.42
CA THR A 39 15.21 -10.96 -2.49
C THR A 39 15.76 -9.60 -2.14
N ASP A 40 17.07 -9.53 -1.85
CA ASP A 40 17.71 -8.28 -1.46
C ASP A 40 18.77 -7.85 -2.48
N THR A 41 18.56 -6.71 -3.11
CA THR A 41 19.47 -6.15 -4.11
C THR A 41 19.99 -4.78 -3.65
N GLN A 42 20.90 -4.20 -4.43
CA GLN A 42 21.38 -2.84 -4.18
C GLN A 42 20.25 -1.78 -4.27
N ARG A 43 19.27 -1.99 -5.17
CA ARG A 43 18.23 -0.99 -5.48
C ARG A 43 16.89 -1.26 -4.79
N PHE A 44 16.56 -2.51 -4.51
CA PHE A 44 15.29 -2.87 -3.90
C PHE A 44 15.40 -4.09 -2.99
N ARG A 45 14.46 -4.21 -2.07
CA ARG A 45 14.19 -5.40 -1.28
C ARG A 45 12.78 -5.89 -1.59
N LYS A 46 12.62 -7.18 -1.85
CA LYS A 46 11.31 -7.83 -1.99
C LYS A 46 11.20 -8.89 -0.91
N ILE A 47 10.10 -8.85 -0.15
CA ILE A 47 9.79 -9.83 0.88
C ILE A 47 8.45 -10.46 0.57
N ARG A 48 8.35 -11.78 0.68
CA ARG A 48 7.10 -12.52 0.64
C ARG A 48 6.97 -13.29 1.95
N LEU A 49 5.89 -13.04 2.67
CA LEU A 49 5.57 -13.66 3.96
C LEU A 49 4.23 -14.35 3.85
N SER A 50 4.12 -15.56 4.36
CA SER A 50 2.87 -16.32 4.37
C SER A 50 2.55 -16.78 5.79
N GLU A 51 1.34 -16.53 6.27
CA GLU A 51 0.87 -16.88 7.62
C GLU A 51 -0.66 -17.01 7.61
N SER A 52 -1.20 -18.08 8.21
CA SER A 52 -2.64 -18.29 8.39
C SER A 52 -3.49 -18.13 7.12
N GLY A 53 -3.02 -18.66 5.97
CA GLY A 53 -3.73 -18.56 4.69
C GLY A 53 -3.69 -17.17 4.05
N LEU A 54 -2.86 -16.25 4.56
CA LEU A 54 -2.58 -14.97 3.94
C LEU A 54 -1.13 -14.94 3.47
N THR A 55 -0.89 -14.37 2.31
CA THR A 55 0.45 -14.08 1.79
C THR A 55 0.56 -12.59 1.53
N LEU A 56 1.54 -11.96 2.18
CA LEU A 56 1.92 -10.57 1.95
C LEU A 56 3.23 -10.53 1.16
N GLU A 57 3.19 -9.94 -0.02
CA GLU A 57 4.36 -9.61 -0.80
C GLU A 57 4.57 -8.09 -0.80
N VAL A 58 5.78 -7.63 -0.46
CA VAL A 58 6.11 -6.20 -0.39
C VAL A 58 7.41 -5.94 -1.11
N ARG A 59 7.45 -4.87 -1.90
CA ARG A 59 8.66 -4.37 -2.55
C ARG A 59 9.01 -2.98 -2.03
N PHE A 60 10.22 -2.85 -1.53
CA PHE A 60 10.83 -1.61 -1.08
C PHE A 60 11.89 -1.15 -2.08
N LEU A 61 11.87 0.12 -2.47
CA LEU A 61 13.02 0.77 -3.10
C LEU A 61 13.96 1.33 -2.03
N LYS A 62 15.25 1.06 -2.16
CA LYS A 62 16.29 1.54 -1.24
C LYS A 62 16.83 2.89 -1.70
N LYS A 63 17.15 3.76 -0.75
CA LYS A 63 17.91 5.00 -0.96
C LYS A 63 17.28 5.97 -1.97
N GLN A 64 15.95 6.05 -2.05
CA GLN A 64 15.29 7.06 -2.87
C GLN A 64 15.31 8.41 -2.15
N PRO A 65 15.69 9.51 -2.80
CA PRO A 65 15.57 10.82 -2.19
C PRO A 65 14.09 11.12 -1.92
N VAL A 66 13.81 11.78 -0.79
CA VAL A 66 12.49 12.34 -0.46
C VAL A 66 12.00 13.28 -1.57
N GLN A 67 12.86 13.77 -2.47
CA GLN A 67 12.49 14.52 -3.67
C GLN A 67 11.69 13.72 -4.71
N TRP A 68 11.54 12.40 -4.61
CA TRP A 68 10.52 11.70 -5.40
C TRP A 68 9.09 12.06 -4.94
N LEU A 69 8.95 12.65 -3.75
CA LEU A 69 7.72 13.29 -3.28
C LEU A 69 7.45 14.65 -3.96
N SER A 70 8.46 15.27 -4.56
CA SER A 70 8.30 16.50 -5.34
C SER A 70 8.20 16.15 -6.82
N GLU A 71 6.98 16.22 -7.32
CA GLU A 71 6.63 16.53 -8.71
C GLU A 71 7.49 15.85 -9.78
N SER A 72 7.34 14.54 -9.97
CA SER A 72 7.77 13.91 -11.23
C SER A 72 6.60 13.83 -12.22
N THR A 73 6.51 14.88 -13.03
CA THR A 73 6.19 14.86 -14.48
C THR A 73 5.06 13.92 -14.91
N ASN A 74 3.83 14.38 -14.69
CA ASN A 74 2.56 14.09 -15.42
C ASN A 74 1.32 14.20 -14.51
N SER A 75 1.39 14.99 -13.42
CA SER A 75 0.24 15.26 -12.53
C SER A 75 -1.02 15.61 -13.34
N ASN A 76 -0.89 16.50 -14.32
CA ASN A 76 -2.02 16.95 -15.14
C ASN A 76 -2.63 15.84 -16.02
N GLN A 77 -1.83 14.88 -16.54
CA GLN A 77 -2.36 13.74 -17.32
C GLN A 77 -2.95 12.64 -16.43
N LEU A 78 -2.41 12.48 -15.22
CA LEU A 78 -2.94 11.57 -14.19
C LEU A 78 -4.24 12.12 -13.58
N GLU A 79 -4.32 13.43 -13.34
CA GLU A 79 -5.51 14.17 -12.92
C GLU A 79 -6.61 14.14 -13.98
N GLU A 80 -6.32 14.35 -15.27
CA GLU A 80 -7.31 14.21 -16.34
C GLU A 80 -7.82 12.77 -16.51
N LYS A 81 -6.94 11.77 -16.36
CA LYS A 81 -7.35 10.35 -16.38
C LYS A 81 -8.14 9.97 -15.14
N ALA A 82 -7.78 10.48 -13.97
CA ALA A 82 -8.52 10.32 -12.72
C ALA A 82 -9.90 11.00 -12.78
N ASN A 83 -9.99 12.17 -13.40
CA ASN A 83 -11.27 12.84 -13.63
C ASN A 83 -12.16 12.07 -14.61
N LYS A 84 -11.59 11.25 -15.50
CA LYS A 84 -12.34 10.27 -16.31
C LYS A 84 -12.71 8.96 -15.58
N PHE A 85 -12.22 8.75 -14.36
CA PHE A 85 -12.66 7.66 -13.46
C PHE A 85 -13.95 7.99 -12.70
N LEU A 86 -14.47 9.23 -12.76
CA LEU A 86 -15.57 9.78 -11.94
C LEU A 86 -16.99 9.26 -12.25
N ALA A 87 -17.17 7.95 -12.45
CA ALA A 87 -18.51 7.38 -12.60
C ALA A 87 -18.56 5.97 -12.02
N ASN A 88 -18.64 5.89 -10.68
CA ASN A 88 -19.35 4.91 -9.84
C ASN A 88 -18.55 4.52 -8.59
N ASP A 89 -19.26 4.51 -7.45
CA ASP A 89 -18.84 4.11 -6.09
C ASP A 89 -17.59 4.79 -5.53
N ASP A 90 -17.74 6.09 -5.24
CA ASP A 90 -16.78 6.86 -4.44
C ASP A 90 -16.94 6.52 -2.97
N GLN A 91 -15.89 5.95 -2.37
CA GLN A 91 -15.81 5.74 -0.92
C GLN A 91 -14.75 6.66 -0.32
N THR A 92 -15.04 7.20 0.86
CA THR A 92 -14.07 7.99 1.62
C THR A 92 -13.47 7.17 2.75
N ILE A 93 -12.14 7.16 2.84
CA ILE A 93 -11.36 6.62 3.95
C ILE A 93 -10.93 7.80 4.82
N ASN A 94 -11.51 7.87 6.02
CA ASN A 94 -11.15 8.83 7.05
C ASN A 94 -10.37 8.10 8.14
N ILE A 95 -9.14 8.54 8.39
CA ILE A 95 -8.25 7.91 9.36
C ILE A 95 -8.09 8.86 10.53
N SER A 96 -8.36 8.38 11.73
CA SER A 96 -8.09 9.13 12.95
C SER A 96 -6.65 8.92 13.41
N GLN A 97 -6.11 9.89 14.15
CA GLN A 97 -4.79 9.75 14.79
C GLN A 97 -4.74 8.56 15.75
N ALA A 98 -5.85 8.27 16.44
CA ALA A 98 -5.96 7.11 17.31
C ALA A 98 -5.84 5.79 16.54
N ALA A 99 -6.51 5.67 15.38
CA ALA A 99 -6.41 4.48 14.54
C ALA A 99 -4.99 4.25 14.02
N LEU A 100 -4.29 5.34 13.62
CA LEU A 100 -2.88 5.28 13.26
C LEU A 100 -2.01 4.86 14.45
N ALA A 101 -2.20 5.45 15.63
CA ALA A 101 -1.42 5.13 16.82
C ALA A 101 -1.55 3.64 17.22
N HIS A 102 -2.78 3.12 17.26
CA HIS A 102 -3.03 1.69 17.49
C HIS A 102 -2.34 0.83 16.43
N PHE A 103 -2.39 1.22 15.16
CA PHE A 103 -1.69 0.48 14.11
C PHE A 103 -0.18 0.40 14.36
N LEU A 104 0.45 1.50 14.73
CA LEU A 104 1.90 1.56 14.96
C LEU A 104 2.31 0.77 16.20
N GLU A 105 1.47 0.73 17.23
CA GLU A 105 1.68 -0.10 18.41
C GLU A 105 1.59 -1.59 18.08
N ASP A 106 0.48 -2.02 17.45
CA ASP A 106 0.22 -3.43 17.09
C ASP A 106 1.31 -4.01 16.18
N THR A 107 1.81 -3.18 15.25
CA THR A 107 2.80 -3.63 14.27
C THR A 107 4.24 -3.48 14.77
N GLY A 108 4.46 -2.63 15.77
CA GLY A 108 5.80 -2.29 16.27
C GLY A 108 6.57 -1.35 15.34
N ASP A 109 5.90 -0.59 14.48
CA ASP A 109 6.57 0.37 13.60
C ASP A 109 7.04 1.60 14.38
N GLN A 110 8.36 1.75 14.49
CA GLN A 110 9.03 2.83 15.21
C GLN A 110 9.57 3.93 14.27
N LYS A 111 9.27 3.89 12.97
CA LYS A 111 9.81 4.89 12.03
C LYS A 111 9.26 6.29 12.38
N PRO A 112 10.12 7.31 12.56
CA PRO A 112 9.69 8.66 12.94
C PRO A 112 8.68 9.30 11.98
N ILE A 113 8.80 9.01 10.67
CA ILE A 113 7.90 9.56 9.64
C ILE A 113 6.41 9.24 9.86
N HIS A 114 6.10 8.18 10.62
CA HIS A 114 4.73 7.78 10.93
C HIS A 114 4.24 8.35 12.28
N ARG A 115 5.16 8.88 13.10
CA ARG A 115 4.92 9.30 14.50
C ARG A 115 5.06 10.80 14.72
N GLU A 116 5.63 11.51 13.76
CA GLU A 116 5.87 12.95 13.81
C GLU A 116 5.11 13.64 12.67
N VAL A 117 4.67 14.88 12.89
CA VAL A 117 4.02 15.73 11.87
C VAL A 117 4.95 15.82 10.66
N PRO A 118 4.47 15.53 9.42
CA PRO A 118 3.06 15.50 8.99
C PRO A 118 2.33 14.14 9.08
N TYR A 119 2.79 13.18 9.90
CA TYR A 119 2.19 11.84 10.08
C TYR A 119 1.94 11.13 8.75
N VAL A 120 3.02 10.74 8.07
CA VAL A 120 2.91 9.94 6.84
C VAL A 120 2.32 8.59 7.21
N LEU A 121 1.29 8.15 6.50
CA LEU A 121 0.66 6.86 6.72
C LEU A 121 1.54 5.71 6.19
N PRO A 122 1.72 4.62 6.96
CA PRO A 122 2.36 3.42 6.43
C PRO A 122 1.59 2.87 5.22
N GLY A 123 2.29 2.49 4.15
CA GLY A 123 1.65 1.84 2.99
C GLY A 123 0.91 0.55 3.39
N ALA A 124 1.43 -0.16 4.39
CA ALA A 124 0.79 -1.32 5.01
C ALA A 124 -0.56 -1.00 5.67
N PHE A 125 -0.66 0.19 6.26
CA PHE A 125 -1.92 0.64 6.87
C PHE A 125 -2.94 1.01 5.79
N LEU A 126 -2.50 1.65 4.69
CA LEU A 126 -3.36 1.95 3.55
C LEU A 126 -3.92 0.68 2.89
N LEU A 127 -3.08 -0.34 2.71
CA LEU A 127 -3.50 -1.65 2.19
C LEU A 127 -4.58 -2.28 3.08
N GLU A 128 -4.40 -2.20 4.40
CA GLU A 128 -5.39 -2.67 5.37
C GLU A 128 -6.73 -1.92 5.24
N GLN A 129 -6.69 -0.59 5.18
CA GLN A 129 -7.91 0.21 5.03
C GLN A 129 -8.64 -0.08 3.71
N VAL A 130 -7.90 -0.29 2.61
CA VAL A 130 -8.51 -0.69 1.33
C VAL A 130 -9.11 -2.09 1.40
N SER A 131 -8.39 -3.05 1.98
CA SER A 131 -8.89 -4.41 2.23
C SER A 131 -10.22 -4.41 2.98
N ASP A 132 -10.31 -3.63 4.07
CA ASP A 132 -11.52 -3.53 4.90
C ASP A 132 -12.69 -2.89 4.15
N LYS A 133 -12.41 -1.92 3.27
CA LYS A 133 -13.42 -1.21 2.47
C LYS A 133 -13.95 -2.00 1.29
N LEU A 134 -13.15 -2.89 0.72
CA LEU A 134 -13.56 -3.64 -0.47
C LEU A 134 -14.80 -4.48 -0.23
N ALA A 135 -15.10 -4.91 1.02
CA ALA A 135 -16.31 -5.65 1.43
C ALA A 135 -16.70 -6.87 0.56
N ILE A 136 -15.83 -7.24 -0.38
CA ILE A 136 -15.98 -8.26 -1.42
C ILE A 136 -14.87 -9.29 -1.19
N ASP A 137 -15.17 -10.57 -1.41
CA ASP A 137 -14.18 -11.60 -1.24
C ASP A 137 -13.20 -11.61 -2.43
N TYR A 138 -12.05 -10.96 -2.25
CA TYR A 138 -10.95 -11.01 -3.18
C TYR A 138 -9.96 -12.11 -2.78
N ARG A 139 -9.41 -12.80 -3.78
CA ARG A 139 -8.26 -13.69 -3.62
C ARG A 139 -6.97 -12.89 -3.55
N GLN A 140 -6.84 -11.81 -4.31
CA GLN A 140 -5.64 -10.99 -4.32
C GLN A 140 -5.98 -9.51 -4.41
N LEU A 141 -5.28 -8.70 -3.63
CA LEU A 141 -5.31 -7.23 -3.65
C LEU A 141 -3.89 -6.74 -3.87
N HIS A 142 -3.68 -5.95 -4.91
CA HIS A 142 -2.41 -5.33 -5.22
C HIS A 142 -2.55 -3.80 -5.20
N LEU A 143 -1.60 -3.12 -4.56
CA LEU A 143 -1.48 -1.66 -4.55
C LEU A 143 -0.05 -1.25 -4.87
N ARG A 144 0.09 -0.31 -5.80
CA ARG A 144 1.31 0.42 -6.11
C ARG A 144 1.22 1.85 -5.61
N PHE A 145 2.21 2.29 -4.84
CA PHE A 145 2.29 3.61 -4.24
C PHE A 145 3.12 4.56 -5.11
N TYR A 146 2.60 5.77 -5.32
CA TYR A 146 3.25 6.83 -6.10
C TYR A 146 3.57 8.05 -5.26
N ALA A 147 2.78 8.31 -4.22
CA ALA A 147 2.97 9.40 -3.30
C ALA A 147 2.59 8.99 -1.86
N PRO A 148 3.20 9.61 -0.85
CA PRO A 148 2.89 9.41 0.55
C PRO A 148 1.53 10.02 0.84
N VAL A 149 0.86 9.41 1.79
CA VAL A 149 -0.41 9.90 2.28
C VAL A 149 -0.17 10.46 3.66
N VAL A 150 -0.65 11.67 3.92
CA VAL A 150 -0.55 12.32 5.23
C VAL A 150 -1.86 12.18 5.97
N LEU A 151 -1.83 12.17 7.30
CA LEU A 151 -3.04 11.96 8.11
C LEU A 151 -4.09 13.08 7.98
N ASP A 152 -3.66 14.29 7.60
CA ASP A 152 -4.46 15.52 7.70
C ASP A 152 -5.67 15.62 6.75
N SER A 153 -5.77 14.71 5.77
CA SER A 153 -6.74 14.81 4.69
C SER A 153 -7.40 13.47 4.39
N SER A 154 -8.70 13.49 4.09
CA SER A 154 -9.44 12.31 3.68
C SER A 154 -8.86 11.69 2.40
N ILE A 155 -8.88 10.37 2.32
CA ILE A 155 -8.45 9.62 1.13
C ILE A 155 -9.70 9.19 0.38
N GLN A 156 -9.77 9.53 -0.90
CA GLN A 156 -10.81 9.07 -1.81
C GLN A 156 -10.39 7.72 -2.39
N LEU A 157 -11.19 6.70 -2.14
CA LEU A 157 -11.09 5.37 -2.74
C LEU A 157 -12.08 5.32 -3.91
N MET A 158 -11.54 5.12 -5.11
CA MET A 158 -12.31 4.96 -6.33
C MET A 158 -12.14 3.55 -6.87
N MET A 159 -13.23 2.95 -7.34
CA MET A 159 -13.23 1.61 -7.92
C MET A 159 -13.91 1.60 -9.28
N LYS A 160 -13.27 0.98 -10.28
CA LYS A 160 -13.88 0.76 -11.59
C LYS A 160 -13.65 -0.68 -12.04
N GLY A 161 -14.69 -1.50 -11.92
CA GLY A 161 -14.55 -2.94 -12.03
C GLY A 161 -13.57 -3.45 -10.97
N ARG A 162 -12.46 -4.04 -11.42
CA ARG A 162 -11.39 -4.56 -10.55
C ARG A 162 -10.30 -3.54 -10.22
N ALA A 163 -10.27 -2.39 -10.90
CA ALA A 163 -9.23 -1.39 -10.70
C ALA A 163 -9.54 -0.50 -9.48
N ILE A 164 -8.49 -0.17 -8.73
CA ILE A 164 -8.52 0.69 -7.54
C ILE A 164 -7.66 1.94 -7.79
N GLY A 165 -8.17 3.11 -7.41
CA GLY A 165 -7.40 4.34 -7.31
C GLY A 165 -7.57 4.97 -5.92
N LEU A 166 -6.48 5.39 -5.31
CA LEU A 166 -6.47 6.19 -4.08
C LEU A 166 -6.03 7.60 -4.41
N PHE A 167 -6.82 8.58 -3.97
CA PHE A 167 -6.53 10.00 -4.15
C PHE A 167 -6.51 10.72 -2.81
N GLN A 168 -5.59 11.66 -2.64
CA GLN A 168 -5.59 12.60 -1.53
C GLN A 168 -5.35 14.01 -2.07
N ALA A 169 -6.22 14.95 -1.70
CA ALA A 169 -6.20 16.33 -2.21
C ALA A 169 -6.13 16.41 -3.76
N GLY A 170 -6.87 15.55 -4.45
CA GLY A 170 -6.92 15.48 -5.92
C GLY A 170 -5.74 14.77 -6.59
N LYS A 171 -4.72 14.32 -5.84
CA LYS A 171 -3.53 13.64 -6.38
C LYS A 171 -3.63 12.13 -6.20
N LEU A 172 -3.27 11.38 -7.24
CA LEU A 172 -3.17 9.91 -7.16
C LEU A 172 -2.01 9.53 -6.23
N VAL A 173 -2.33 8.85 -5.12
CA VAL A 173 -1.33 8.40 -4.14
C VAL A 173 -1.02 6.92 -4.28
N ALA A 174 -1.99 6.11 -4.70
CA ALA A 174 -1.80 4.71 -5.04
C ALA A 174 -2.77 4.24 -6.12
N LYS A 175 -2.38 3.24 -6.90
CA LYS A 175 -3.24 2.55 -7.87
C LYS A 175 -3.08 1.06 -7.68
N GLY A 176 -4.14 0.32 -7.90
CA GLY A 176 -4.09 -1.12 -7.79
C GLY A 176 -5.21 -1.79 -8.51
N ASP A 177 -5.37 -3.05 -8.16
CA ASP A 177 -6.43 -3.91 -8.61
C ASP A 177 -6.64 -5.04 -7.62
N TYR A 178 -7.80 -5.68 -7.72
CA TYR A 178 -8.09 -6.88 -6.96
C TYR A 178 -8.69 -7.95 -7.88
N ASP A 179 -8.44 -9.20 -7.55
CA ASP A 179 -8.95 -10.35 -8.30
C ASP A 179 -9.66 -11.34 -7.37
N HIS A 180 -10.63 -12.04 -7.93
CA HIS A 180 -11.39 -13.12 -7.29
C HIS A 180 -10.82 -14.49 -7.67
N ASP A 181 -10.19 -14.63 -8.85
CA ASP A 181 -9.86 -15.96 -9.42
C ASP A 181 -8.35 -16.32 -9.40
N GLY A 182 -7.46 -15.41 -8.97
CA GLY A 182 -6.01 -15.65 -8.90
C GLY A 182 -5.29 -15.57 -10.25
N CYS A 183 -5.91 -14.94 -11.25
CA CYS A 183 -5.28 -14.56 -12.51
C CYS A 183 -4.97 -13.06 -12.48
N LEU A 184 -3.79 -12.70 -11.98
CA LEU A 184 -3.18 -11.40 -12.28
C LEU A 184 -2.99 -11.28 -13.79
N TYR A 185 -3.73 -10.37 -14.41
CA TYR A 185 -3.32 -9.80 -15.68
C TYR A 185 -2.16 -8.84 -15.40
N CYS A 186 -0.97 -9.40 -15.26
CA CYS A 186 0.26 -8.64 -15.47
C CYS A 186 0.11 -7.88 -16.78
N CYS A 187 0.30 -6.56 -16.70
CA CYS A 187 0.26 -5.65 -17.83
C CYS A 187 0.93 -6.31 -19.05
N ARG A 188 0.19 -6.41 -20.16
CA ARG A 188 0.76 -6.81 -21.45
C ARG A 188 1.91 -5.85 -21.82
N PRO A 189 2.96 -6.37 -22.48
CA PRO A 189 4.17 -5.60 -22.85
C PRO A 189 3.87 -4.36 -23.69
#